data_AF-A0A2K8WTR7-F1
#
_entry.id   AF-A0A2K8WTR7-F1
#
_cell.length_a   1.000
_cell.length_b   1.000
_cell.length_c   1.000
_cell.angle_alpha   90.00
_cell.angle_beta   90.00
_cell.angle_gamma   90.00
#
_symmetry.space_group_name_H-M   'P 1'
#
loop_
_entity.id
_entity.type
_entity.pdbx_description
1 polymer ?
#
loop_
_entity_poly.entity_id
_entity_poly.type
_entity_poly.pdbx_seq_one_letter_code
_entity_poly.pdbx_strand_id
1 'polypeptide(L)'
;MANKNQLRNIGYLDFEFTREGGGQLRPTEFGLAWWGDQYLCFRSFTFAPNIKLQEVRASIIKTISPFKNMKTLVFWDKTHDKQILKDSGLNLSKYSLLDLQDELGKITLKDIGEEFHVNSETILQYLPPHVRNKIKLSLHSAIGDALHIAVLHKLFTENPSIKTTTTSTTTTQTTTTANTTKPVSSNAQLFQYLDTLNLTSLVIQRRVSQKTALTLWKSAVLDNPHLNIPYDSFVLILKAHLLSLI
;
A
#
# COMPACT_ATOMS: atom_id res chain seq x y z
N MET A 1 17.66 6.34 -4.20
CA MET A 1 18.05 5.43 -3.11
C MET A 1 17.06 5.60 -1.97
N ALA A 2 16.18 4.63 -1.73
CA ALA A 2 15.23 4.71 -0.62
C ALA A 2 15.99 4.78 0.71
N ASN A 3 15.54 5.65 1.60
CA ASN A 3 16.22 5.97 2.85
C ASN A 3 16.18 4.74 3.77
N LYS A 4 17.31 4.01 3.91
CA LYS A 4 17.46 2.75 4.68
C LYS A 4 16.95 2.82 6.13
N ASN A 5 16.64 4.02 6.64
CA ASN A 5 16.15 4.27 7.99
C ASN A 5 14.62 4.46 8.11
N GLN A 6 13.87 4.60 7.00
CA GLN A 6 12.43 4.93 7.09
C GLN A 6 11.56 3.80 7.66
N LEU A 7 11.93 2.54 7.45
CA LEU A 7 11.09 1.39 7.84
C LEU A 7 11.40 0.83 9.25
N ARG A 8 12.49 1.26 9.90
CA ARG A 8 12.98 0.69 11.18
C ARG A 8 12.12 1.01 12.40
N ASN A 9 11.24 2.01 12.28
CA ASN A 9 10.40 2.51 13.37
C ASN A 9 8.91 2.15 13.17
N ILE A 10 8.63 1.18 12.31
CA ILE A 10 7.29 0.80 11.88
C ILE A 10 6.98 -0.63 12.32
N GLY A 11 5.85 -0.81 13.01
CA GLY A 11 5.26 -2.11 13.27
C GLY A 11 4.06 -2.35 12.36
N TYR A 12 4.00 -3.53 11.76
CA TYR A 12 2.87 -4.01 10.96
C TYR A 12 2.10 -5.01 11.79
N LEU A 13 0.80 -4.81 11.93
CA LEU A 13 0.05 -5.45 12.98
C LEU A 13 -1.32 -5.86 12.46
N ASP A 14 -1.72 -7.07 12.85
CA ASP A 14 -3.00 -7.65 12.51
C ASP A 14 -3.46 -8.59 13.64
N PHE A 15 -4.77 -8.71 13.82
CA PHE A 15 -5.40 -9.60 14.77
C PHE A 15 -6.49 -10.44 14.08
N GLU A 16 -6.45 -11.74 14.35
CA GLU A 16 -7.65 -12.56 14.23
C GLU A 16 -8.44 -12.48 15.54
N PHE A 17 -9.77 -12.47 15.45
CA PHE A 17 -10.62 -12.36 16.61
C PHE A 17 -11.99 -13.01 16.43
N THR A 18 -12.62 -13.33 17.55
CA THR A 18 -14.03 -13.67 17.63
C THR A 18 -14.81 -12.57 18.34
N ARG A 19 -16.14 -12.59 18.20
CA ARG A 19 -17.04 -11.71 18.95
C ARG A 19 -17.67 -12.49 20.09
N GLU A 20 -17.50 -12.00 21.31
CA GLU A 20 -18.21 -12.50 22.50
C GLU A 20 -19.50 -11.70 22.71
N GLY A 21 -20.32 -12.14 23.67
CA GLY A 21 -21.56 -11.45 24.05
C GLY A 21 -21.32 -9.97 24.36
N GLY A 22 -22.24 -9.10 23.93
CA GLY A 22 -22.11 -7.65 24.10
C GLY A 22 -21.16 -6.96 23.11
N GLY A 23 -20.72 -7.66 22.05
CA GLY A 23 -19.89 -7.07 20.99
C GLY A 23 -18.40 -6.94 21.34
N GLN A 24 -17.96 -7.58 22.43
CA GLN A 24 -16.56 -7.59 22.83
C GLN A 24 -15.72 -8.38 21.82
N LEU A 25 -14.65 -7.77 21.32
CA LEU A 25 -13.67 -8.42 20.45
C LEU A 25 -12.70 -9.22 21.30
N ARG A 26 -12.59 -10.52 20.99
CA ARG A 26 -11.65 -11.43 21.63
C ARG A 26 -10.57 -11.86 20.65
N PRO A 27 -9.32 -11.40 20.82
CA PRO A 27 -8.23 -11.84 19.97
C PRO A 27 -7.99 -13.36 20.10
N THR A 28 -7.91 -14.03 18.96
CA THR A 28 -7.55 -15.45 18.83
C THR A 28 -6.14 -15.61 18.29
N GLU A 29 -5.67 -14.67 17.47
CA GLU A 29 -4.29 -14.59 17.02
C GLU A 29 -3.78 -13.15 17.07
N PHE A 30 -2.47 -13.01 17.16
CA PHE A 30 -1.78 -11.73 17.04
C PHE A 30 -0.57 -11.90 16.12
N GLY A 31 -0.41 -10.97 15.18
CA GLY A 31 0.75 -10.83 14.33
C GLY A 31 1.38 -9.45 14.51
N LEU A 32 2.70 -9.43 14.70
CA LEU A 32 3.50 -8.21 14.66
C LEU A 32 4.73 -8.46 13.80
N ALA A 33 4.89 -7.69 12.73
CA ALA A 33 6.09 -7.69 11.89
C ALA A 33 6.80 -6.33 11.93
N TRP A 34 8.11 -6.31 11.71
CA TRP A 34 8.91 -5.09 11.58
C TRP A 34 10.18 -5.35 10.79
N TRP A 35 10.66 -4.35 10.06
CA TRP A 35 11.91 -4.47 9.30
C TRP A 35 13.12 -4.32 10.24
N GLY A 36 13.91 -5.40 10.35
CA GLY A 36 15.25 -5.36 10.93
C GLY A 36 16.30 -4.82 9.93
N ASP A 37 17.59 -5.04 10.23
CA ASP A 37 18.68 -4.57 9.37
C ASP A 37 18.66 -5.24 7.99
N GLN A 38 18.47 -6.57 7.97
CA GLN A 38 18.54 -7.39 6.77
C GLN A 38 17.24 -8.14 6.47
N TYR A 39 16.46 -8.46 7.51
CA TYR A 39 15.30 -9.34 7.41
C TYR A 39 14.05 -8.68 7.97
N LEU A 40 12.90 -9.12 7.48
CA LEU A 40 11.61 -8.91 8.11
C LEU A 40 11.54 -9.80 9.35
N CYS A 41 11.48 -9.15 10.51
CA CYS A 41 11.36 -9.80 11.80
C CYS A 41 9.89 -9.83 12.22
N PHE A 42 9.53 -10.77 13.09
CA PHE A 42 8.15 -10.88 13.56
C PHE A 42 8.01 -11.52 14.94
N ARG A 43 6.82 -11.36 15.53
CA ARG A 43 6.30 -12.10 16.68
C ARG A 43 4.85 -12.46 16.41
N SER A 44 4.45 -13.66 16.83
CA SER A 44 3.08 -14.12 16.69
C SER A 44 2.66 -14.92 17.91
N PHE A 45 1.38 -14.85 18.27
CA PHE A 45 0.75 -15.73 19.25
C PHE A 45 -0.58 -16.25 18.72
N THR A 46 -0.89 -17.47 19.12
CA THR A 46 -2.23 -18.04 19.06
C THR A 46 -2.73 -18.19 20.49
N PHE A 47 -3.91 -17.65 20.79
CA PHE A 47 -4.50 -17.67 22.11
C PHE A 47 -5.45 -18.86 22.25
N ALA A 48 -5.28 -19.65 23.31
CA ALA A 48 -6.18 -20.77 23.59
C ALA A 48 -7.60 -20.24 23.87
N PRO A 49 -8.69 -20.91 23.43
CA PRO A 49 -10.05 -20.41 23.61
C PRO A 49 -10.42 -20.12 25.07
N ASN A 50 -9.88 -20.89 26.01
CA ASN A 50 -10.15 -20.80 27.45
C ASN A 50 -9.22 -19.85 28.23
N ILE A 51 -8.24 -19.21 27.59
CA ILE A 51 -7.35 -18.26 28.27
C ILE A 51 -8.15 -17.07 28.82
N LYS A 52 -7.73 -16.44 29.91
CA LYS A 52 -8.44 -15.25 30.40
C LYS A 52 -8.19 -14.06 29.46
N LEU A 53 -9.23 -13.29 29.13
CA LEU A 53 -9.09 -12.12 28.23
C LEU A 53 -8.06 -11.10 28.77
N GLN A 54 -7.95 -10.96 30.09
CA GLN A 54 -6.92 -10.12 30.72
C GLN A 54 -5.49 -10.60 30.41
N GLU A 55 -5.26 -11.92 30.33
CA GLU A 55 -3.95 -12.49 30.00
C GLU A 55 -3.61 -12.29 28.52
N VAL A 56 -4.62 -12.35 27.63
CA VAL A 56 -4.48 -12.00 26.21
C VAL A 56 -4.02 -10.54 26.07
N ARG A 57 -4.75 -9.62 26.70
CA ARG A 57 -4.44 -8.18 26.71
C ARG A 57 -3.05 -7.88 27.26
N ALA A 58 -2.68 -8.53 28.37
CA ALA A 58 -1.35 -8.39 28.95
C ALA A 58 -0.25 -8.91 28.00
N SER A 59 -0.49 -10.01 27.29
CA SER A 59 0.45 -10.58 26.32
C SER A 59 0.67 -9.66 25.11
N ILE A 60 -0.40 -9.00 24.64
CA ILE A 60 -0.32 -7.98 23.58
C ILE A 60 0.56 -6.81 24.03
N ILE A 61 0.30 -6.22 25.20
CA ILE A 61 1.12 -5.11 25.73
C ILE A 61 2.58 -5.55 25.89
N LYS A 62 2.80 -6.70 26.52
CA LYS A 62 4.15 -7.24 26.78
C LYS A 62 4.95 -7.43 25.49
N THR A 63 4.26 -7.66 24.37
CA THR A 63 4.91 -7.87 23.09
C THR A 63 5.23 -6.58 22.36
N ILE A 64 4.34 -5.59 22.40
CA ILE A 64 4.53 -4.32 21.68
C ILE A 64 5.44 -3.36 22.48
N SER A 65 5.26 -3.29 23.80
CA SER A 65 5.94 -2.30 24.66
C SER A 65 7.48 -2.32 24.67
N PRO A 66 8.20 -3.44 24.42
CA PRO A 66 9.66 -3.43 24.35
C PRO A 66 10.22 -2.63 23.16
N PHE A 67 9.43 -2.41 22.10
CA PHE A 67 9.86 -1.73 20.89
C PHE A 67 9.80 -0.20 21.03
N LYS A 68 10.66 0.38 21.88
CA LYS A 68 10.68 1.83 22.20
C LYS A 68 10.84 2.76 20.98
N ASN A 69 11.49 2.25 19.93
CA ASN A 69 11.75 2.97 18.68
C ASN A 69 10.59 2.86 17.67
N MET A 70 9.64 1.95 17.88
CA MET A 70 8.45 1.85 17.05
C MET A 70 7.56 3.05 17.32
N LYS A 71 7.41 3.92 16.32
CA LYS A 71 6.60 5.15 16.37
C LYS A 71 5.38 5.09 15.47
N THR A 72 5.35 4.17 14.52
CA THR A 72 4.22 3.99 13.60
C THR A 72 3.70 2.57 13.70
N LEU A 73 2.38 2.41 13.78
CA LEU A 73 1.69 1.14 13.62
C LEU A 73 0.89 1.19 12.32
N VAL A 74 1.08 0.19 11.47
CA VAL A 74 0.44 0.06 10.15
C VAL A 74 -0.46 -1.16 10.20
N PHE A 75 -1.68 -1.00 9.70
CA PHE A 75 -2.72 -2.02 9.65
C PHE A 75 -3.30 -2.11 8.24
N TRP A 76 -4.06 -3.16 7.97
CA TRP A 76 -4.95 -3.27 6.83
C TRP A 76 -6.40 -3.25 7.32
N ASP A 77 -7.10 -2.11 7.16
CA ASP A 77 -8.35 -1.82 7.89
C ASP A 77 -8.15 -1.84 9.41
N LYS A 78 -7.72 -0.72 9.97
CA LYS A 78 -7.37 -0.64 11.41
C LYS A 78 -8.57 -0.72 12.36
N THR A 79 -9.81 -0.83 11.87
CA THR A 79 -11.02 -0.58 12.66
C THR A 79 -11.09 -1.46 13.91
N HIS A 80 -10.95 -2.78 13.73
CA HIS A 80 -11.05 -3.74 14.83
C HIS A 80 -9.72 -3.85 15.60
N ASP A 81 -8.58 -3.85 14.91
CA ASP A 81 -7.25 -3.91 15.53
C ASP A 81 -7.00 -2.76 16.49
N LYS A 82 -7.36 -1.55 16.08
CA LYS A 82 -7.27 -0.35 16.93
C LYS A 82 -8.10 -0.51 18.20
N GLN A 83 -9.31 -1.06 18.07
CA GLN A 83 -10.19 -1.29 19.23
C GLN A 83 -9.58 -2.34 20.17
N ILE A 84 -9.06 -3.46 19.64
CA ILE A 84 -8.35 -4.49 20.41
C ILE A 84 -7.15 -3.92 21.16
N LEU A 85 -6.33 -3.08 20.51
CA LEU A 85 -5.18 -2.44 21.15
C LEU A 85 -5.60 -1.49 22.27
N LYS A 86 -6.67 -0.71 22.06
CA LYS A 86 -7.24 0.19 23.08
C LYS A 86 -7.77 -0.62 24.27
N ASP A 87 -8.52 -1.68 24.02
CA ASP A 87 -9.07 -2.57 25.06
C ASP A 87 -7.98 -3.34 25.80
N SER A 88 -6.84 -3.57 25.15
CA SER A 88 -5.65 -4.13 25.79
C SER A 88 -4.98 -3.16 26.75
N GLY A 89 -5.28 -1.86 26.70
CA GLY A 89 -4.65 -0.82 27.52
C GLY A 89 -3.38 -0.24 26.89
N LEU A 90 -3.13 -0.47 25.61
CA LEU A 90 -2.02 0.16 24.91
C LEU A 90 -2.29 1.66 24.76
N ASN A 91 -1.34 2.51 25.19
CA ASN A 91 -1.44 3.94 24.99
C ASN A 91 -1.18 4.31 23.51
N LEU A 92 -2.24 4.34 22.71
CA LEU A 92 -2.18 4.60 21.27
C LEU A 92 -1.70 6.01 20.92
N SER A 93 -1.75 6.99 21.82
CA SER A 93 -1.26 8.35 21.52
C SER A 93 0.26 8.43 21.32
N LYS A 94 0.99 7.38 21.71
CA LYS A 94 2.44 7.25 21.50
C LYS A 94 2.80 6.83 20.07
N TYR A 95 1.82 6.45 19.26
CA TYR A 95 2.02 5.91 17.92
C TYR A 95 1.27 6.75 16.88
N SER A 96 1.88 6.92 15.71
CA SER A 96 1.17 7.27 14.48
C SER A 96 0.47 6.01 13.95
N LEU A 97 -0.84 6.09 13.70
CA LEU A 97 -1.62 4.94 13.22
C LEU A 97 -1.95 5.12 11.73
N LEU A 98 -1.34 4.31 10.89
CA LEU A 98 -1.56 4.30 9.45
C LEU A 98 -2.52 3.16 9.08
N ASP A 99 -3.51 3.47 8.25
CA ASP A 99 -4.33 2.44 7.61
C ASP A 99 -3.86 2.31 6.16
N LEU A 100 -3.15 1.22 5.84
CA LEU A 100 -2.60 1.04 4.51
C LEU A 100 -3.70 0.81 3.47
N GLN A 101 -4.85 0.27 3.89
CA GLN A 101 -5.97 0.06 3.00
C GLN A 101 -6.56 1.40 2.52
N ASP A 102 -6.62 2.41 3.40
CA ASP A 102 -7.07 3.77 3.02
C ASP A 102 -6.10 4.41 2.00
N GLU A 103 -4.79 4.22 2.18
CA GLU A 103 -3.77 4.72 1.26
C GLU A 103 -3.80 4.03 -0.12
N LEU A 104 -4.27 2.78 -0.16
CA LEU A 104 -4.33 1.94 -1.36
C LEU A 104 -5.75 1.81 -1.94
N GLY A 105 -6.67 2.70 -1.58
CA GLY A 105 -7.95 2.84 -2.28
C GLY A 105 -9.06 1.87 -1.85
N LYS A 106 -8.98 1.30 -0.64
CA LYS A 106 -10.03 0.42 -0.06
C LYS A 106 -10.24 -0.91 -0.80
N ILE A 107 -9.17 -1.46 -1.33
CA ILE A 107 -9.10 -2.79 -1.93
C ILE A 107 -8.90 -3.87 -0.84
N THR A 108 -9.18 -5.15 -1.14
CA THR A 108 -8.88 -6.24 -0.21
C THR A 108 -7.38 -6.53 -0.16
N LEU A 109 -6.90 -7.10 0.95
CA LEU A 109 -5.48 -7.48 1.08
C LEU A 109 -5.07 -8.52 0.05
N LYS A 110 -5.99 -9.42 -0.31
CA LYS A 110 -5.79 -10.44 -1.32
C LYS A 110 -5.54 -9.81 -2.70
N ASP A 111 -6.45 -8.97 -3.16
CA ASP A 111 -6.42 -8.45 -4.52
C ASP A 111 -5.18 -7.56 -4.73
N ILE A 112 -4.84 -6.70 -3.76
CA ILE A 112 -3.62 -5.88 -3.84
C ILE A 112 -2.34 -6.75 -3.76
N GLY A 113 -2.41 -7.87 -3.02
CA GLY A 113 -1.31 -8.82 -2.91
C GLY A 113 -1.02 -9.47 -4.26
N GLU A 114 -2.07 -9.93 -4.96
CA GLU A 114 -1.97 -10.50 -6.31
C GLU A 114 -1.37 -9.48 -7.30
N GLU A 115 -1.84 -8.23 -7.23
CA GLU A 115 -1.41 -7.14 -8.10
C GLU A 115 0.07 -6.77 -7.91
N PHE A 116 0.55 -6.72 -6.66
CA PHE A 116 1.97 -6.48 -6.35
C PHE A 116 2.82 -7.75 -6.36
N HIS A 117 2.24 -8.89 -6.76
CA HIS A 117 2.89 -10.22 -6.73
C HIS A 117 3.48 -10.57 -5.34
N VAL A 118 2.80 -10.12 -4.28
CA VAL A 118 3.11 -10.47 -2.89
C VAL A 118 2.36 -11.76 -2.55
N ASN A 119 3.09 -12.87 -2.63
CA ASN A 119 2.65 -14.20 -2.23
C ASN A 119 3.58 -14.77 -1.14
N SER A 120 3.32 -16.01 -0.73
CA SER A 120 4.13 -16.69 0.29
C SER A 120 5.60 -16.76 -0.10
N GLU A 121 5.92 -17.09 -1.35
CA GLU A 121 7.29 -17.18 -1.85
C GLU A 121 8.01 -15.82 -1.77
N THR A 122 7.36 -14.74 -2.18
CA THR A 122 7.89 -13.37 -2.08
C THR A 122 8.17 -13.01 -0.63
N ILE A 123 7.24 -13.31 0.30
CA ILE A 123 7.43 -13.02 1.73
C ILE A 123 8.61 -13.81 2.30
N LEU A 124 8.74 -15.10 1.96
CA LEU A 124 9.82 -15.97 2.44
C LEU A 124 11.21 -15.42 2.10
N GLN A 125 11.37 -14.70 0.99
CA GLN A 125 12.64 -14.08 0.61
C GLN A 125 13.12 -13.04 1.62
N TYR A 126 12.19 -12.35 2.29
CA TYR A 126 12.49 -11.34 3.30
C TYR A 126 12.66 -11.91 4.71
N LEU A 127 12.33 -13.17 4.94
CA LEU A 127 12.42 -13.82 6.25
C LEU A 127 13.79 -14.52 6.46
N PRO A 128 14.28 -14.59 7.71
CA PRO A 128 15.47 -15.37 8.04
C PRO A 128 15.32 -16.84 7.62
N PRO A 129 16.33 -17.48 7.02
CA PRO A 129 16.20 -18.86 6.49
C PRO A 129 15.68 -19.88 7.52
N HIS A 130 16.08 -19.75 8.79
CA HIS A 130 15.75 -20.71 9.86
C HIS A 130 14.29 -20.65 10.35
N VAL A 131 13.50 -19.65 9.95
CA VAL A 131 12.08 -19.52 10.34
C VAL A 131 11.10 -19.78 9.20
N ARG A 132 11.57 -19.92 7.96
CA ARG A 132 10.75 -20.03 6.74
C ARG A 132 9.70 -21.16 6.80
N ASN A 133 10.05 -22.29 7.39
CA ASN A 133 9.16 -23.46 7.47
C ASN A 133 8.27 -23.49 8.73
N LYS A 134 8.31 -22.44 9.56
CA LYS A 134 7.66 -22.42 10.89
C LYS A 134 6.47 -21.46 10.97
N ILE A 135 6.11 -20.80 9.86
CA ILE A 135 5.15 -19.69 9.85
C ILE A 135 4.01 -20.05 8.91
N LYS A 136 2.79 -19.80 9.37
CA LYS A 136 1.59 -19.86 8.54
C LYS A 136 1.52 -18.54 7.75
N LEU A 137 1.71 -18.61 6.44
CA LEU A 137 1.70 -17.45 5.53
C LEU A 137 0.38 -17.29 4.77
N SER A 138 -0.65 -18.04 5.13
CA SER A 138 -1.96 -17.88 4.51
C SER A 138 -2.61 -16.56 4.94
N LEU A 139 -3.40 -15.97 4.04
CA LEU A 139 -4.33 -14.91 4.40
C LEU A 139 -5.29 -15.37 5.50
N HIS A 140 -5.79 -14.44 6.32
CA HIS A 140 -6.57 -14.73 7.52
C HIS A 140 -5.80 -15.53 8.58
N SER A 141 -4.50 -15.29 8.63
CA SER A 141 -3.71 -15.60 9.81
C SER A 141 -3.02 -14.32 10.20
N ALA A 142 -3.06 -13.97 11.48
CA ALA A 142 -2.64 -12.65 11.92
C ALA A 142 -1.17 -12.36 11.54
N ILE A 143 -0.31 -13.39 11.58
CA ILE A 143 1.08 -13.25 11.14
C ILE A 143 1.23 -13.24 9.62
N GLY A 144 0.44 -14.03 8.89
CA GLY A 144 0.44 -14.01 7.43
C GLY A 144 0.07 -12.62 6.92
N ASP A 145 -1.00 -12.04 7.44
CA ASP A 145 -1.50 -10.73 7.04
C ASP A 145 -0.52 -9.61 7.45
N ALA A 146 -0.03 -9.60 8.69
CA ALA A 146 0.99 -8.64 9.11
C ALA A 146 2.26 -8.66 8.23
N LEU A 147 2.70 -9.83 7.77
CA LEU A 147 3.83 -9.96 6.86
C LEU A 147 3.51 -9.49 5.43
N HIS A 148 2.31 -9.79 4.91
CA HIS A 148 1.85 -9.25 3.63
C HIS A 148 1.82 -7.72 3.65
N ILE A 149 1.23 -7.13 4.69
CA ILE A 149 1.15 -5.68 4.89
C ILE A 149 2.57 -5.06 4.91
N ALA A 150 3.51 -5.69 5.62
CA ALA A 150 4.89 -5.21 5.70
C ALA A 150 5.61 -5.17 4.35
N VAL A 151 5.42 -6.20 3.53
CA VAL A 151 6.01 -6.29 2.18
C VAL A 151 5.33 -5.32 1.23
N LEU A 152 3.99 -5.24 1.23
CA LEU A 152 3.23 -4.27 0.43
C LEU A 152 3.65 -2.83 0.75
N HIS A 153 3.73 -2.47 2.03
CA HIS A 153 4.16 -1.13 2.43
C HIS A 153 5.59 -0.83 1.99
N LYS A 154 6.50 -1.82 2.07
CA LYS A 154 7.87 -1.67 1.57
C LYS A 154 7.88 -1.44 0.05
N LEU A 155 7.16 -2.25 -0.73
CA LEU A 155 7.10 -2.11 -2.18
C LEU A 155 6.49 -0.77 -2.60
N PHE A 156 5.45 -0.32 -1.90
CA PHE A 156 4.82 0.97 -2.13
C PHE A 156 5.74 2.15 -1.81
N THR A 157 6.47 2.09 -0.69
CA THR A 157 7.41 3.15 -0.28
C THR A 157 8.69 3.19 -1.12
N GLU A 158 9.14 2.04 -1.66
CA GLU A 158 10.31 1.94 -2.52
C GLU A 158 10.03 2.22 -4.00
N ASN A 159 8.77 2.12 -4.44
CA ASN A 159 8.34 2.48 -5.79
C ASN A 159 7.34 3.66 -5.82
N PRO A 160 7.70 4.85 -5.32
CA PRO A 160 6.79 6.00 -5.36
C PRO A 160 6.62 6.60 -6.77
N SER A 161 7.27 6.06 -7.81
CA SER A 161 7.33 6.70 -9.13
C SER A 161 6.37 6.07 -10.15
N ILE A 162 5.39 6.85 -10.57
CA ILE A 162 5.01 6.90 -11.98
C ILE A 162 6.28 7.31 -12.73
N LYS A 163 6.90 6.38 -13.46
CA LYS A 163 7.98 6.74 -14.38
C LYS A 163 7.34 7.32 -15.63
N THR A 164 7.56 8.60 -15.89
CA THR A 164 7.48 9.16 -17.24
C THR A 164 8.56 8.49 -18.07
N THR A 165 8.18 7.55 -18.92
CA THR A 165 9.09 7.03 -19.92
C THR A 165 9.20 8.10 -21.00
N THR A 166 10.27 8.89 -20.98
CA THR A 166 10.61 9.73 -22.12
C THR A 166 11.06 8.78 -23.23
N THR A 167 10.13 8.34 -24.07
CA THR A 167 10.49 7.64 -25.30
C THR A 167 11.23 8.65 -26.18
N SER A 168 12.56 8.54 -26.24
CA SER A 168 13.33 9.26 -27.26
C SER A 168 12.94 8.69 -28.61
N THR A 169 11.99 9.34 -29.28
CA THR A 169 11.62 9.02 -30.66
C THR A 169 12.85 9.26 -31.53
N THR A 170 13.56 8.20 -31.89
CA THR A 170 14.57 8.27 -32.95
C THR A 170 13.81 8.63 -34.22
N THR A 171 14.09 9.82 -34.75
CA THR A 171 13.41 10.37 -35.92
C THR A 171 13.71 9.49 -37.13
N THR A 172 12.85 8.52 -37.39
CA THR A 172 12.81 7.88 -38.70
C THR A 172 12.03 8.84 -39.58
N GLN A 173 12.68 9.46 -40.56
CA GLN A 173 12.02 10.28 -41.56
C GLN A 173 11.11 9.38 -42.40
N THR A 174 9.84 9.29 -42.00
CA THR A 174 8.79 8.73 -42.84
C THR A 174 8.28 9.82 -43.76
N THR A 175 8.38 9.58 -45.06
CA THR A 175 7.91 10.43 -46.14
C THR A 175 6.44 10.80 -45.92
N THR A 176 6.17 12.10 -45.81
CA THR A 176 4.82 12.65 -45.65
C THR A 176 4.02 12.49 -46.94
N THR A 177 3.17 11.46 -47.01
CA THR A 177 1.99 11.51 -47.89
C THR A 177 0.92 12.32 -47.18
N ALA A 178 0.52 13.43 -47.78
CA ALA A 178 -0.55 14.30 -47.29
C ALA A 178 -1.89 13.56 -47.29
N ASN A 179 -2.30 13.08 -46.11
CA ASN A 179 -3.70 12.75 -45.85
C ASN A 179 -4.31 13.90 -45.05
N THR A 180 -5.34 14.51 -45.62
CA THR A 180 -6.18 15.53 -45.03
C THR A 180 -7.04 14.93 -43.91
N THR A 181 -6.45 14.72 -42.74
CA THR A 181 -7.19 14.44 -41.50
C THR A 181 -7.36 15.72 -40.70
N LYS A 182 -8.59 15.99 -40.24
CA LYS A 182 -8.95 17.09 -39.35
C LYS A 182 -7.96 17.18 -38.18
N PRO A 183 -7.61 18.39 -37.70
CA PRO A 183 -6.73 18.53 -36.54
C PRO A 183 -7.34 17.77 -35.35
N VAL A 184 -6.55 16.87 -34.76
CA VAL A 184 -6.91 16.14 -33.55
C VAL A 184 -7.12 17.17 -32.44
N SER A 185 -8.24 17.07 -31.71
CA SER A 185 -8.55 18.02 -30.64
C SER A 185 -7.52 17.93 -29.50
N SER A 186 -7.29 19.03 -28.78
CA SER A 186 -6.37 19.06 -27.63
C SER A 186 -6.70 18.01 -26.57
N ASN A 187 -7.99 17.67 -26.43
CA ASN A 187 -8.42 16.59 -25.53
C ASN A 187 -7.97 15.22 -26.02
N ALA A 188 -8.11 14.91 -27.31
CA ALA A 188 -7.66 13.65 -27.88
C ALA A 188 -6.13 13.50 -27.84
N GLN A 189 -5.39 14.60 -28.02
CA GLN A 189 -3.93 14.62 -27.83
C GLN A 189 -3.54 14.38 -26.36
N LEU A 190 -4.31 14.92 -25.39
CA LEU A 190 -4.09 14.61 -23.97
C LEU A 190 -4.37 13.15 -23.64
N PHE A 191 -5.45 12.55 -24.18
CA PHE A 191 -5.71 11.12 -24.01
C PHE A 191 -4.55 10.26 -24.53
N GLN A 192 -4.05 10.55 -25.73
CA GLN A 192 -2.89 9.87 -26.31
C GLN A 192 -1.64 10.02 -25.46
N TYR A 193 -1.41 11.20 -24.85
CA TYR A 193 -0.31 11.39 -23.91
C TYR A 193 -0.49 10.56 -22.63
N LEU A 194 -1.69 10.52 -22.06
CA LEU A 194 -1.99 9.71 -20.88
C LEU A 194 -1.80 8.21 -21.15
N ASP A 195 -2.12 7.74 -22.36
CA ASP A 195 -1.85 6.35 -22.80
C ASP A 195 -0.34 5.99 -22.78
N THR A 196 0.55 6.97 -22.91
CA THR A 196 2.01 6.74 -22.84
C THR A 196 2.54 6.64 -21.41
N LEU A 197 1.76 7.06 -20.42
CA LEU A 197 2.15 7.01 -19.02
C LEU A 197 1.78 5.65 -18.42
N ASN A 198 2.68 5.10 -17.60
CA ASN A 198 2.30 3.98 -16.75
C ASN A 198 1.43 4.50 -15.60
N LEU A 199 0.11 4.54 -15.83
CA LEU A 199 -0.90 5.00 -14.88
C LEU A 199 -1.49 3.87 -14.04
N THR A 200 -0.96 2.65 -14.15
CA THR A 200 -1.47 1.47 -13.44
C THR A 200 -1.67 1.78 -11.95
N SER A 201 -0.68 2.39 -11.29
CA SER A 201 -0.78 2.76 -9.86
C SER A 201 -1.94 3.72 -9.52
N LEU A 202 -2.38 4.56 -10.46
CA LEU A 202 -3.51 5.48 -10.26
C LEU A 202 -4.86 4.84 -10.55
N VAL A 203 -4.92 3.92 -11.54
CA VAL A 203 -6.09 3.08 -11.80
C VAL A 203 -6.39 2.25 -10.55
N ILE A 204 -5.33 1.68 -9.97
CA ILE A 204 -5.35 0.90 -8.72
C ILE A 204 -5.90 1.71 -7.54
N GLN A 205 -5.40 2.93 -7.33
CA GLN A 205 -5.80 3.77 -6.20
C GLN A 205 -7.27 4.25 -6.26
N ARG A 206 -7.94 4.13 -7.41
CA ARG A 206 -9.29 4.67 -7.72
C ARG A 206 -9.50 6.15 -7.36
N ARG A 207 -8.41 6.84 -6.98
CA ARG A 207 -8.34 8.22 -6.52
C ARG A 207 -7.00 8.76 -6.93
N VAL A 208 -7.01 9.98 -7.44
CA VAL A 208 -5.79 10.76 -7.67
C VAL A 208 -5.74 11.84 -6.60
N SER A 209 -4.71 11.82 -5.74
CA SER A 209 -4.51 12.91 -4.78
C SER A 209 -4.30 14.24 -5.53
N GLN A 210 -4.69 15.36 -4.93
CA GLN A 210 -4.47 16.69 -5.54
C GLN A 210 -2.99 16.92 -5.86
N LYS A 211 -2.08 16.45 -4.99
CA LYS A 211 -0.64 16.55 -5.21
C LYS A 211 -0.21 15.75 -6.44
N THR A 212 -0.70 14.51 -6.59
CA THR A 212 -0.39 13.63 -7.71
C THR A 212 -0.94 14.19 -9.03
N ALA A 213 -2.19 14.67 -9.02
CA ALA A 213 -2.80 15.31 -10.17
C ALA A 213 -2.02 16.56 -10.61
N LEU A 214 -1.60 17.40 -9.66
CA LEU A 214 -0.80 18.60 -9.95
C LEU A 214 0.56 18.26 -10.53
N THR A 215 1.23 17.22 -10.03
CA THR A 215 2.51 16.76 -10.58
C THR A 215 2.35 16.27 -12.02
N LEU A 216 1.34 15.43 -12.30
CA LEU A 216 1.09 14.91 -13.64
C LEU A 216 0.69 16.02 -14.62
N TRP A 217 -0.11 16.98 -14.17
CA TRP A 217 -0.48 18.13 -14.97
C TRP A 217 0.74 18.97 -15.36
N LYS A 218 1.63 19.25 -14.40
CA LYS A 218 2.87 20.00 -14.69
C LYS A 218 3.74 19.27 -15.69
N SER A 219 3.90 17.95 -15.56
CA SER A 219 4.63 17.14 -16.55
C SER A 219 3.94 17.19 -17.92
N ALA A 220 2.62 17.02 -17.99
CA ALA A 220 1.86 17.08 -19.24
C ALA A 220 2.01 18.44 -19.95
N VAL A 221 1.98 19.54 -19.19
CA VAL A 221 2.18 20.91 -19.71
C VAL A 221 3.62 21.12 -20.18
N LEU A 222 4.61 20.59 -19.47
CA LEU A 222 6.01 20.68 -19.86
C LEU A 222 6.32 19.87 -21.13
N ASP A 223 5.77 18.66 -21.22
CA ASP A 223 6.00 17.76 -22.35
C ASP A 223 5.17 18.17 -23.58
N ASN A 224 4.03 18.85 -23.38
CA ASN A 224 3.12 19.26 -24.44
C ASN A 224 2.64 20.72 -24.27
N PRO A 225 3.55 21.72 -24.36
CA PRO A 225 3.22 23.12 -24.07
C PRO A 225 2.17 23.72 -25.02
N HIS A 226 2.00 23.14 -26.21
CA HIS A 226 1.02 23.57 -27.20
C HIS A 226 -0.43 23.19 -26.85
N LEU A 227 -0.66 22.27 -25.91
CA LEU A 227 -2.01 21.82 -25.54
C LEU A 227 -2.75 22.81 -24.63
N ASN A 228 -2.04 23.70 -23.94
CA ASN A 228 -2.57 24.75 -23.06
C ASN A 228 -3.75 24.29 -22.16
N ILE A 229 -3.58 23.16 -21.47
CA ILE A 229 -4.66 22.48 -20.76
C ILE A 229 -4.83 23.09 -19.36
N PRO A 230 -6.00 23.64 -19.00
CA PRO A 230 -6.28 24.08 -17.64
C PRO A 230 -6.25 22.91 -16.66
N TYR A 231 -5.76 23.14 -15.43
CA TYR A 231 -5.64 22.11 -14.40
C TYR A 231 -6.97 21.36 -14.14
N ASP A 232 -8.08 22.09 -14.04
CA ASP A 232 -9.40 21.46 -13.78
C ASP A 232 -9.86 20.56 -14.93
N SER A 233 -9.56 20.97 -16.17
CA SER A 233 -9.86 20.16 -17.37
C SER A 233 -8.97 18.91 -17.43
N PHE A 234 -7.69 19.04 -17.05
CA PHE A 234 -6.78 17.91 -16.92
C PHE A 234 -7.27 16.90 -15.87
N VAL A 235 -7.72 17.36 -14.70
CA VAL A 235 -8.24 16.47 -13.65
C VAL A 235 -9.47 15.70 -14.12
N LEU A 236 -10.38 16.35 -14.85
CA LEU A 236 -11.56 15.71 -15.42
C LEU A 236 -11.19 14.64 -16.46
N ILE A 237 -10.29 14.97 -17.38
CA ILE A 237 -9.82 14.04 -18.42
C ILE A 237 -9.03 12.88 -17.81
N LEU A 238 -8.15 13.15 -16.84
CA LEU A 238 -7.43 12.12 -16.11
C LEU A 238 -8.40 11.15 -15.42
N LYS A 239 -9.46 11.64 -14.77
CA LYS A 239 -10.49 10.77 -14.16
C LYS A 239 -11.23 9.96 -15.22
N ALA A 240 -11.63 10.57 -16.33
CA ALA A 240 -12.31 9.87 -17.41
C ALA A 240 -11.44 8.79 -18.05
N HIS A 241 -10.15 9.08 -18.23
CA HIS A 241 -9.17 8.13 -18.75
C HIS A 241 -8.93 6.97 -17.78
N LEU A 242 -8.74 7.25 -16.49
CA LEU A 242 -8.61 6.20 -15.47
C LEU A 242 -9.87 5.33 -15.39
N LEU A 243 -11.06 5.88 -15.59
CA LEU A 243 -12.31 5.11 -15.69
C LEU A 243 -12.36 4.23 -16.95
N SER A 244 -11.82 4.69 -18.08
CA SER A 244 -11.78 3.88 -19.33
C SER A 244 -10.82 2.70 -19.28
N LEU A 245 -9.91 2.67 -18.31
CA LEU A 245 -8.94 1.59 -18.10
C LEU A 245 -9.45 0.50 -17.14
N ILE A 246 -10.67 0.65 -16.59
CA ILE A 246 -11.39 -0.33 -15.74
C ILE A 246 -12.35 -1.12 -16.62
#